data_AF-A0A933U4T2-F1
#
_entry.id   AF-A0A933U4T2-F1
#
_cell.length_a   1.000
_cell.length_b   1.000
_cell.length_c   1.000
_cell.angle_alpha   90.00
_cell.angle_beta   90.00
_cell.angle_gamma   90.00
#
_symmetry.space_group_name_H-M   'P 1'
#
loop_
_entity.id
_entity.type
_entity.pdbx_description
1 polymer ?
#
loop_
_entity_poly.entity_id
_entity_poly.type
_entity_poly.pdbx_seq_one_letter_code
_entity_poly.pdbx_strand_id
1 'polypeptide(L)'
;GAAAWSEEELARAPRTAVLGHQASVATVDGRLKRAPKPDLEDASLLGVALTRPGGSVFVKLTGPKARVEQLRGDFVAFCASLSEVR
;
A
#
# COMPACT_ATOMS: atom_id res chain seq x y z
N GLY A 1 1.10 16.54 -0.93
CA GLY A 1 1.45 15.11 -0.77
C GLY A 1 1.42 14.76 0.70
N ALA A 2 1.38 13.48 1.04
CA ALA A 2 1.50 13.06 2.45
C ALA A 2 2.93 13.25 2.95
N ALA A 3 3.07 13.48 4.26
CA ALA A 3 4.38 13.52 4.90
C ALA A 3 5.06 12.14 4.86
N ALA A 4 6.39 12.13 4.88
CA ALA A 4 7.15 10.89 5.03
C ALA A 4 6.89 10.29 6.42
N TRP A 5 6.85 8.96 6.49
CA TRP A 5 6.80 8.25 7.76
C TRP A 5 8.18 8.31 8.44
N SER A 6 8.16 8.50 9.75
CA SER A 6 9.32 8.32 10.62
C SER A 6 9.76 6.85 10.67
N GLU A 7 10.99 6.61 11.12
CA GLU A 7 11.49 5.26 11.33
C GLU A 7 10.65 4.47 12.34
N GLU A 8 10.15 5.13 13.39
CA GLU A 8 9.33 4.51 14.43
C GLU A 8 7.94 4.11 13.91
N GLU A 9 7.33 4.95 13.06
CA GLU A 9 6.08 4.59 12.36
C GLU A 9 6.30 3.40 11.43
N LEU A 10 7.41 3.40 10.67
CA LEU A 10 7.74 2.29 9.77
C LEU A 10 8.01 0.98 10.51
N ALA A 11 8.64 1.05 11.68
CA ALA A 11 8.94 -0.11 12.52
C ALA A 11 7.69 -0.74 13.16
N ARG A 12 6.69 0.08 13.51
CA ARG A 12 5.40 -0.39 14.06
C ARG A 12 4.38 -0.79 13.01
N ALA A 13 4.65 -0.49 11.74
CA ALA A 13 3.75 -0.81 10.65
C ALA A 13 3.49 -2.32 10.56
N PRO A 14 2.24 -2.75 10.29
CA PRO A 14 1.96 -4.14 9.94
C PRO A 14 2.85 -4.60 8.77
N ARG A 15 3.19 -5.88 8.72
CA ARG A 15 4.02 -6.45 7.65
C ARG A 15 3.30 -7.56 6.92
N THR A 16 3.64 -7.74 5.64
CA THR A 16 3.21 -8.87 4.83
C THR A 16 4.34 -9.39 3.98
N ALA A 17 4.25 -10.66 3.58
CA ALA A 17 5.12 -11.22 2.55
C ALA A 17 4.73 -10.63 1.17
N VAL A 18 5.73 -10.36 0.34
CA VAL A 18 5.62 -9.99 -1.07
C VAL A 18 6.82 -10.59 -1.79
N LEU A 19 6.61 -11.43 -2.79
CA LEU A 19 7.70 -12.09 -3.53
C LEU A 19 8.69 -12.83 -2.61
N GLY A 20 8.20 -13.42 -1.51
CA GLY A 20 9.02 -14.11 -0.51
C GLY A 20 9.76 -13.20 0.48
N HIS A 21 9.61 -11.88 0.41
CA HIS A 21 10.26 -10.92 1.31
C HIS A 21 9.23 -10.20 2.20
N GLN A 22 9.65 -9.77 3.40
CA GLN A 22 8.81 -8.98 4.31
C GLN A 22 8.83 -7.50 3.91
N ALA A 23 7.65 -6.90 3.77
CA ALA A 23 7.48 -5.48 3.49
C ALA A 23 6.47 -4.85 4.46
N SER A 24 6.70 -3.58 4.82
CA SER A 24 5.77 -2.80 5.63
C SER A 24 4.53 -2.43 4.82
N VAL A 25 3.37 -2.58 5.43
CA VAL A 25 2.06 -2.17 4.91
C VAL A 25 1.77 -0.76 5.42
N ALA A 26 1.65 0.19 4.49
CA ALA A 26 1.39 1.58 4.77
C ALA A 26 -0.02 1.99 4.37
N THR A 27 -0.59 2.94 5.10
CA THR A 27 -1.90 3.56 4.76
C THR A 27 -1.76 5.07 4.79
N VAL A 28 -2.33 5.74 3.79
CA VAL A 28 -2.36 7.20 3.68
C VAL A 28 -3.76 7.63 3.31
N ASP A 29 -4.37 8.46 4.14
CA ASP A 29 -5.70 9.01 3.92
C ASP A 29 -5.63 10.46 3.43
N GLY A 30 -6.64 10.87 2.66
CA GLY A 30 -6.84 12.27 2.27
C GLY A 30 -7.52 12.44 0.92
N ARG A 31 -7.52 13.67 0.43
CA ARG A 31 -8.07 13.99 -0.89
C ARG A 31 -7.17 13.47 -2.01
N LEU A 32 -7.74 12.72 -2.94
CA LEU A 32 -7.09 12.23 -4.14
C LEU A 32 -7.61 12.97 -5.37
N LYS A 33 -6.71 13.72 -6.03
CA LYS A 33 -6.98 14.36 -7.32
C LYS A 33 -6.93 13.33 -8.45
N ARG A 34 -7.92 13.31 -9.35
CA ARG A 34 -8.05 12.21 -10.34
C ARG A 34 -8.46 12.64 -11.75
N ALA A 35 -7.79 13.54 -12.44
CA ALA A 35 -8.18 13.88 -13.82
C ALA A 35 -8.09 12.66 -14.78
N PRO A 36 -9.06 12.45 -15.71
CA PRO A 36 -10.25 13.28 -15.97
C PRO A 36 -11.48 12.93 -15.10
N LYS A 37 -11.34 12.02 -14.13
CA LYS A 37 -12.41 11.64 -13.18
C LYS A 37 -12.58 12.71 -12.09
N PRO A 38 -13.74 12.73 -11.41
CA PRO A 38 -13.90 13.55 -10.21
C PRO A 38 -12.89 13.16 -9.13
N ASP A 39 -12.43 14.16 -8.38
CA ASP A 39 -11.62 13.95 -7.18
C ASP A 39 -12.36 13.08 -6.16
N LEU A 40 -11.61 12.39 -5.30
CA LEU A 40 -12.16 11.78 -4.09
C LEU A 40 -11.73 12.63 -2.91
N GLU A 41 -12.68 13.21 -2.18
CA GLU A 41 -12.39 13.99 -0.97
C GLU A 41 -11.98 13.08 0.19
N ASP A 42 -12.61 11.90 0.33
CA ASP A 42 -12.29 10.88 1.33
C ASP A 42 -11.72 9.62 0.67
N ALA A 43 -10.45 9.69 0.29
CA ALA A 43 -9.71 8.57 -0.27
C ALA A 43 -8.70 8.00 0.72
N SER A 44 -8.34 6.74 0.47
CA SER A 44 -7.21 6.09 1.11
C SER A 44 -6.34 5.40 0.06
N LEU A 45 -5.04 5.36 0.33
CA LEU A 45 -4.07 4.51 -0.33
C LEU A 45 -3.56 3.51 0.70
N LEU A 46 -3.84 2.23 0.47
CA LEU A 46 -3.21 1.12 1.14
C LEU A 46 -2.11 0.58 0.24
N GLY A 47 -0.89 0.40 0.75
CA GLY A 47 0.22 -0.01 -0.10
C GLY A 47 1.32 -0.77 0.62
N VAL A 48 2.11 -1.49 -0.17
CA VAL A 48 3.37 -2.10 0.24
C VAL A 48 4.48 -1.62 -0.68
N ALA A 49 5.66 -1.41 -0.11
CA ALA A 49 6.87 -1.06 -0.84
C ALA A 49 7.96 -2.07 -0.48
N LEU A 50 8.33 -2.91 -1.45
CA LEU A 50 9.48 -3.79 -1.35
C LEU A 50 10.64 -3.19 -2.15
N THR A 51 11.68 -2.75 -1.44
CA THR A 51 12.91 -2.21 -2.04
C THR A 51 14.02 -3.26 -1.92
N ARG A 52 14.69 -3.57 -3.03
CA ARG A 52 15.79 -4.56 -3.06
C ARG A 52 16.91 -4.12 -4.02
N PRO A 53 18.12 -4.69 -3.90
CA PRO A 53 19.13 -4.54 -4.94
C PRO A 53 18.56 -5.00 -6.29
N GLY A 54 18.62 -4.14 -7.31
CA GLY A 54 18.10 -4.44 -8.65
C GLY A 54 16.68 -3.95 -8.94
N GLY A 55 15.94 -3.40 -7.97
CA GLY A 55 14.67 -2.73 -8.23
C GLY A 55 13.72 -2.65 -7.04
N SER A 56 12.59 -1.99 -7.23
CA SER A 56 11.54 -1.89 -6.22
C SER A 56 10.20 -2.30 -6.79
N VAL A 57 9.39 -2.97 -5.95
CA VAL A 57 8.03 -3.37 -6.28
C VAL A 57 7.07 -2.64 -5.33
N PHE A 58 6.05 -2.03 -5.91
CA PHE A 58 5.00 -1.34 -5.16
C PHE A 58 3.65 -1.92 -5.55
N VAL A 59 2.88 -2.39 -4.57
CA VAL A 59 1.48 -2.77 -4.75
C VAL A 59 0.64 -1.73 -4.03
N LYS A 60 -0.36 -1.17 -4.72
CA LYS A 60 -1.19 -0.07 -4.20
C LYS A 60 -2.66 -0.38 -4.46
N LEU A 61 -3.47 -0.25 -3.43
CA LEU A 61 -4.92 -0.20 -3.50
C LEU A 61 -5.36 1.21 -3.12
N THR A 62 -5.93 1.94 -4.07
CA THR A 62 -6.32 3.33 -3.90
C THR A 62 -7.78 3.52 -4.29
N GLY A 63 -8.56 4.20 -3.45
CA GLY A 63 -9.98 4.42 -3.72
C GLY A 63 -10.70 5.13 -2.58
N PRO A 64 -12.05 5.12 -2.57
CA PRO A 64 -12.83 5.62 -1.43
C PRO A 64 -12.39 4.92 -0.15
N LYS A 65 -12.12 5.69 0.91
CA LYS A 65 -11.52 5.18 2.16
C LYS A 65 -12.27 3.97 2.71
N ALA A 66 -13.59 4.06 2.81
CA ALA A 66 -14.43 2.96 3.29
C ALA A 66 -14.25 1.66 2.49
N ARG A 67 -14.09 1.75 1.16
CA ARG A 67 -13.90 0.58 0.32
C ARG A 67 -12.51 -0.01 0.44
N VAL A 68 -11.48 0.84 0.58
CA VAL A 68 -10.10 0.40 0.80
C VAL A 68 -10.00 -0.35 2.13
N GLU A 69 -10.62 0.16 3.19
CA GLU A 69 -10.59 -0.49 4.50
C GLU A 69 -11.28 -1.85 4.49
N GLN A 70 -12.44 -1.97 3.82
CA GLN A 70 -13.13 -3.25 3.63
C GLN A 70 -12.26 -4.30 2.92
N LEU A 71 -11.41 -3.88 2.00
CA LEU A 71 -10.55 -4.76 1.19
C LEU A 71 -9.17 -4.98 1.80
N ARG A 72 -8.88 -4.46 3.00
CA ARG A 72 -7.55 -4.54 3.62
C ARG A 72 -7.07 -5.99 3.76
N GLY A 73 -7.94 -6.88 4.24
CA GLY A 73 -7.62 -8.30 4.38
C GLY A 73 -7.28 -8.96 3.04
N ASP A 74 -8.12 -8.75 2.04
CA ASP A 74 -7.94 -9.29 0.68
C ASP A 74 -6.66 -8.74 0.03
N PHE A 75 -6.34 -7.46 0.26
CA PHE A 75 -5.12 -6.84 -0.22
C PHE A 75 -3.87 -7.51 0.38
N VAL A 76 -3.88 -7.76 1.69
CA VAL A 76 -2.76 -8.44 2.37
C VAL A 76 -2.62 -9.87 1.86
N ALA A 77 -3.74 -10.61 1.71
CA ALA A 77 -3.73 -11.95 1.15
C ALA A 77 -3.20 -11.99 -0.29
N PHE A 78 -3.63 -11.03 -1.13
CA PHE A 78 -3.12 -10.87 -2.49
C PHE A 78 -1.61 -10.63 -2.49
N CYS A 79 -1.11 -9.69 -1.68
CA CYS A 79 0.32 -9.42 -1.56
C CYS A 79 1.11 -10.66 -1.15
N ALA A 80 0.63 -11.40 -0.15
CA ALA A 80 1.25 -12.64 0.33
C ALA A 80 1.24 -13.77 -0.70
N SER A 81 0.30 -13.75 -1.65
CA SER A 81 0.22 -14.74 -2.74
C SER A 81 1.24 -14.50 -3.86
N LEU A 82 1.86 -13.30 -3.92
CA LEU A 82 2.82 -12.98 -4.98
C LEU A 82 4.13 -13.72 -4.76
N SER A 83 4.54 -14.46 -5.80
CA SER A 83 5.83 -15.17 -5.86
C SER A 83 6.64 -14.76 -7.07
N GLU A 84 7.96 -14.93 -6.99
CA GLU A 84 8.79 -14.83 -8.18
C GLU A 84 8.53 -16.02 -9.11
N VAL A 85 8.50 -15.76 -10.42
CA VAL A 85 8.51 -16.82 -11.42
C VAL A 85 9.96 -17.20 -11.65
N ARG A 86 10.28 -18.49 -11.51
CA ARG A 86 11.60 -19.05 -11.78
C ARG A 86 11.74 -19.44 -13.24
#